data_AF-A0A4Q9FVP2-F1
#
_entry.id   AF-A0A4Q9FVP2-F1
#
_cell.length_a   1.000
_cell.length_b   1.000
_cell.length_c   1.000
_cell.angle_alpha   90.00
_cell.angle_beta   90.00
_cell.angle_gamma   90.00
#
_symmetry.space_group_name_H-M   'P 1'
#
loop_
_entity.id
_entity.type
_entity.pdbx_description
1 polymer ?
#
loop_
_entity_poly.entity_id
_entity_poly.type
_entity_poly.pdbx_seq_one_letter_code
_entity_poly.pdbx_strand_id
1 'polypeptide(L)'
;MWLQDGEPAPTAEELCVRIDNYADEMRRLVAGDPLRAVEYERAAAEAQQFKDDGYPDNAVPRTVAAWAITGRTPREAADSILAEAEQYAEVLYQIREHRLQAKELIKQKIAAGAAAEAKQIADDAIKAIQTAVAGVGNAKG
;
A
#
# COMPACT_ATOMS: atom_id res chain seq x y z
N MET A 1 24.94 19.62 22.17
CA MET A 1 23.67 20.24 22.59
C MET A 1 23.54 21.56 21.83
N TRP A 2 22.73 21.57 20.77
CA TRP A 2 22.29 22.78 20.09
C TRP A 2 20.80 22.58 19.80
N LEU A 3 19.95 23.24 20.58
CA LEU A 3 18.60 23.56 20.12
C LEU A 3 18.81 24.59 19.00
N GLN A 4 18.37 24.28 17.78
CA GLN A 4 18.22 25.32 16.76
C GLN A 4 17.00 26.16 17.18
N ASP A 5 17.25 27.13 18.06
CA ASP A 5 16.31 28.21 18.34
C ASP A 5 16.19 29.06 17.06
N GLY A 6 15.01 29.08 16.44
CA GLY A 6 14.69 30.04 15.37
C GLY A 6 13.87 29.49 14.19
N GLU A 7 13.67 28.19 14.06
CA GLU A 7 12.78 27.67 13.01
C GLU A 7 11.31 27.78 13.46
N PRO A 8 10.42 28.38 12.66
CA PRO A 8 9.00 28.48 13.02
C PRO A 8 8.42 27.07 13.21
N ALA A 9 7.56 26.92 14.22
CA ALA A 9 6.89 25.65 14.47
C ALA A 9 6.12 25.21 13.20
N PRO A 10 6.20 23.94 12.81
CA PRO A 10 5.57 23.48 11.57
C PRO A 10 4.05 23.59 11.69
N THR A 11 3.42 23.98 10.60
CA THR A 11 1.96 24.02 10.45
C THR A 11 1.39 22.62 10.26
N ALA A 12 0.09 22.47 10.53
CA ALA A 12 -0.62 21.23 10.23
C ALA A 12 -0.56 20.88 8.73
N GLU A 13 -0.59 21.90 7.86
CA GLU A 13 -0.53 21.73 6.41
C GLU A 13 0.82 21.16 5.97
N GLU A 14 1.93 21.74 6.43
CA GLU A 14 3.28 21.25 6.10
C GLU A 14 3.49 19.79 6.52
N LEU A 15 3.04 19.42 7.72
CA LEU A 15 3.12 18.05 8.21
C LEU A 15 2.20 17.10 7.42
N CYS A 16 0.99 17.53 7.06
CA CYS A 16 0.08 16.73 6.25
C CYS A 16 0.64 16.49 4.84
N VAL A 17 1.18 17.54 4.20
CA VAL A 17 1.81 17.45 2.87
C VAL A 17 3.01 16.50 2.90
N ARG A 18 3.83 16.56 3.95
CA ARG A 18 4.95 15.64 4.12
C ARG A 18 4.51 14.17 4.13
N ILE A 19 3.43 13.85 4.84
CA ILE A 19 2.89 12.47 4.90
C ILE A 19 2.23 12.07 3.59
N ASP A 20 1.47 12.98 2.95
CA ASP A 20 0.85 12.71 1.65
C ASP A 20 1.93 12.41 0.59
N ASN A 21 2.99 13.21 0.51
CA ASN A 21 4.11 13.00 -0.41
C ASN A 21 4.81 11.65 -0.18
N TYR A 22 5.08 11.31 1.08
CA TYR A 22 5.73 10.03 1.41
C TYR A 22 4.82 8.84 1.09
N ALA A 23 3.51 8.93 1.41
CA ALA A 23 2.54 7.91 1.06
C ALA A 23 2.43 7.71 -0.45
N ASP A 24 2.48 8.79 -1.24
CA ASP A 24 2.45 8.72 -2.71
C ASP A 24 3.71 8.09 -3.29
N GLU A 25 4.88 8.39 -2.72
CA GLU A 25 6.14 7.72 -3.07
C GLU A 25 6.03 6.21 -2.82
N MET A 26 5.57 5.82 -1.63
CA MET A 26 5.41 4.42 -1.28
C MET A 26 4.37 3.70 -2.15
N ARG A 27 3.25 4.34 -2.50
CA ARG A 27 2.28 3.76 -3.46
C ARG A 27 2.91 3.50 -4.82
N ARG A 28 3.74 4.42 -5.32
CA ARG A 28 4.47 4.23 -6.59
C ARG A 28 5.43 3.05 -6.50
N LEU A 29 6.13 2.87 -5.38
CA LEU A 29 7.01 1.72 -5.17
C LEU A 29 6.25 0.40 -5.10
N VAL A 30 5.11 0.36 -4.40
CA VAL A 30 4.26 -0.83 -4.28
C VAL A 30 3.66 -1.21 -5.63
N ALA A 31 3.04 -0.25 -6.34
CA ALA A 31 2.41 -0.48 -7.64
C ALA A 31 3.42 -0.80 -8.74
N GLY A 32 4.60 -0.17 -8.71
CA GLY A 32 5.58 -0.26 -9.79
C GLY A 32 5.02 0.32 -11.09
N ASP A 33 5.11 -0.46 -12.18
CA ASP A 33 4.55 -0.09 -13.48
C ASP A 33 3.00 -0.01 -13.44
N PRO A 34 2.38 1.12 -13.84
CA PRO A 34 0.93 1.28 -13.79
C PRO A 34 0.14 0.31 -14.68
N LEU A 35 0.67 -0.08 -15.85
CA LEU A 35 0.01 -1.05 -16.72
C LEU A 35 0.07 -2.44 -16.11
N ARG A 36 1.19 -2.80 -15.47
CA ARG A 36 1.32 -4.05 -14.72
C ARG A 36 0.33 -4.14 -13.56
N ALA A 37 0.08 -3.03 -12.86
CA ALA A 37 -0.96 -3.00 -11.81
C ALA A 37 -2.36 -3.29 -12.38
N VAL A 38 -2.68 -2.76 -13.57
CA VAL A 38 -3.94 -3.06 -14.28
C VAL A 38 -4.02 -4.51 -14.73
N GLU A 39 -2.90 -5.11 -15.19
CA GLU A 39 -2.84 -6.53 -15.53
C GLU A 39 -3.10 -7.41 -14.31
N TYR A 40 -2.52 -7.08 -13.16
CA TYR A 40 -2.74 -7.82 -11.91
C TYR A 40 -4.18 -7.70 -11.41
N GLU A 41 -4.79 -6.52 -11.50
CA GLU A 41 -6.21 -6.33 -11.16
C GLU A 41 -7.12 -7.19 -12.04
N ARG A 42 -6.85 -7.24 -13.35
CA ARG A 42 -7.59 -8.11 -14.28
C ARG A 42 -7.39 -9.60 -13.96
N ALA A 43 -6.15 -10.02 -13.69
CA ALA A 43 -5.84 -11.38 -13.32
C ALA A 43 -6.56 -11.80 -12.03
N ALA A 44 -6.60 -10.92 -11.02
CA ALA A 44 -7.33 -11.16 -9.78
C ALA A 44 -8.84 -11.31 -10.02
N ALA A 45 -9.44 -10.44 -10.83
CA ALA A 45 -10.86 -10.54 -11.17
C ALA A 45 -11.19 -11.83 -11.93
N GLU A 46 -10.39 -12.21 -12.92
CA GLU A 46 -10.54 -13.47 -13.66
C GLU A 46 -10.33 -14.70 -12.77
N ALA A 47 -9.34 -14.67 -11.88
CA ALA A 47 -9.09 -15.75 -10.93
C ALA A 47 -10.22 -15.91 -9.91
N GLN A 48 -10.81 -14.80 -9.45
CA GLN A 48 -11.95 -14.82 -8.53
C GLN A 48 -13.17 -15.43 -9.21
N GLN A 49 -13.49 -15.01 -10.44
CA GLN A 49 -14.59 -15.61 -11.21
C GLN A 49 -14.37 -17.11 -11.45
N PHE A 50 -13.15 -17.51 -11.81
CA PHE A 50 -12.80 -18.92 -12.00
C PHE A 50 -12.99 -19.75 -10.73
N LYS A 51 -12.63 -19.19 -9.56
CA LYS A 51 -12.87 -19.79 -8.25
C LYS A 51 -14.37 -19.88 -7.92
N ASP A 52 -15.12 -18.81 -8.17
CA ASP A 52 -16.57 -18.75 -7.92
C ASP A 52 -17.35 -19.76 -8.79
N ASP A 53 -16.87 -20.03 -9.99
CA ASP A 53 -17.40 -21.07 -10.90
C ASP A 53 -16.96 -22.50 -10.53
N GLY A 54 -16.18 -22.67 -9.46
CA GLY A 54 -15.74 -23.98 -8.97
C GLY A 54 -14.51 -24.56 -9.68
N TYR A 55 -13.72 -23.73 -10.35
CA TYR A 55 -12.50 -24.09 -11.09
C TYR A 55 -12.74 -25.06 -12.27
N PRO A 56 -13.56 -24.71 -13.29
CA PRO A 56 -13.87 -25.58 -14.42
C PRO A 56 -12.66 -25.86 -15.33
N ASP A 57 -12.29 -27.13 -15.52
CA ASP A 57 -11.14 -27.53 -16.35
C ASP A 57 -11.25 -27.10 -17.84
N ASN A 58 -12.47 -26.94 -18.35
CA ASN A 58 -12.73 -26.58 -19.76
C ASN A 58 -12.85 -25.07 -20.02
N ALA A 59 -12.69 -24.23 -18.99
CA ALA A 59 -12.88 -22.79 -19.07
C ALA A 59 -11.86 -22.01 -18.22
N VAL A 60 -10.59 -22.39 -18.29
CA VAL A 60 -9.50 -21.70 -17.58
C VAL A 60 -9.25 -20.31 -18.20
N PRO A 61 -9.30 -19.20 -17.42
CA PRO A 61 -8.99 -17.87 -17.93
C PRO A 61 -7.54 -17.76 -18.43
N ARG A 62 -7.30 -16.86 -19.39
CA ARG A 62 -5.97 -16.72 -20.01
C ARG A 62 -4.92 -16.24 -19.02
N THR A 63 -5.29 -15.36 -18.09
CA THR A 63 -4.39 -14.87 -17.03
C THR A 63 -3.97 -15.99 -16.07
N VAL A 64 -4.93 -16.82 -15.64
CA VAL A 64 -4.68 -18.01 -14.81
C VAL A 64 -3.80 -19.03 -15.53
N ALA A 65 -4.10 -19.30 -16.81
CA ALA A 65 -3.30 -20.21 -17.62
C ALA A 65 -1.85 -19.71 -17.82
N ALA A 66 -1.67 -18.39 -18.00
CA ALA A 66 -0.34 -17.79 -18.10
C ALA A 66 0.45 -17.91 -16.78
N TRP A 67 -0.19 -17.73 -15.64
CA TRP A 67 0.43 -17.90 -14.31
C TRP A 67 0.78 -19.37 -14.00
N ALA A 68 0.06 -20.30 -14.62
CA ALA A 68 0.29 -21.74 -14.50
C ALA A 68 1.52 -22.25 -15.26
N ILE A 69 2.12 -21.46 -16.18
CA ILE A 69 3.23 -21.87 -17.07
C ILE A 69 4.41 -22.51 -16.31
N THR A 70 4.64 -22.13 -15.05
CA THR A 70 5.71 -22.68 -14.21
C THR A 70 5.40 -24.06 -13.61
N GLY A 71 4.35 -24.74 -14.07
CA GLY A 71 3.97 -26.09 -13.64
C GLY A 71 2.92 -26.15 -12.53
N ARG A 72 2.20 -25.04 -12.26
CA ARG A 72 1.04 -25.04 -11.34
C ARG A 72 -0.19 -25.61 -12.06
N THR A 73 -1.10 -26.21 -11.30
CA THR A 73 -2.46 -26.44 -11.79
C THR A 73 -3.21 -25.10 -11.95
N PRO A 74 -4.27 -25.03 -12.78
CA PRO A 74 -5.10 -23.83 -12.87
C PRO A 74 -5.66 -23.36 -11.53
N ARG A 75 -6.03 -24.30 -10.64
CA ARG A 75 -6.50 -23.99 -9.28
C ARG A 75 -5.41 -23.34 -8.44
N GLU A 76 -4.23 -23.96 -8.36
CA GLU A 76 -3.09 -23.39 -7.62
C GLU A 76 -2.66 -22.04 -8.18
N ALA A 77 -2.74 -21.86 -9.51
CA ALA A 77 -2.44 -20.59 -10.15
C ALA A 77 -3.46 -19.51 -9.75
N ALA A 78 -4.76 -19.80 -9.81
CA ALA A 78 -5.80 -18.87 -9.40
C ALA A 78 -5.70 -18.51 -7.90
N ASP A 79 -5.51 -19.50 -7.03
CA ASP A 79 -5.37 -19.26 -5.59
C ASP A 79 -4.11 -18.43 -5.28
N SER A 80 -3.00 -18.66 -6.00
CA SER A 80 -1.78 -17.86 -5.89
C SER A 80 -2.00 -16.40 -6.33
N ILE A 81 -2.70 -16.17 -7.44
CA ILE A 81 -3.03 -14.81 -7.92
C ILE A 81 -3.86 -14.07 -6.86
N LEU A 82 -4.88 -14.74 -6.30
CA LEU A 82 -5.75 -14.13 -5.29
C LEU A 82 -4.98 -13.81 -4.00
N ALA A 83 -4.10 -14.71 -3.54
CA ALA A 83 -3.27 -14.46 -2.38
C ALA A 83 -2.31 -13.27 -2.58
N GLU A 84 -1.74 -13.12 -3.78
CA GLU A 84 -0.90 -11.95 -4.12
C GLU A 84 -1.73 -10.67 -4.18
N ALA A 85 -2.94 -10.72 -4.75
CA ALA A 85 -3.85 -9.58 -4.82
C ALA A 85 -4.29 -9.12 -3.42
N GLU A 86 -4.58 -10.04 -2.51
CA GLU A 86 -4.91 -9.74 -1.11
C GLU A 86 -3.75 -9.05 -0.38
N GLN A 87 -2.52 -9.58 -0.51
CA GLN A 87 -1.33 -8.97 0.10
C GLN A 87 -1.05 -7.57 -0.45
N TYR A 88 -1.22 -7.39 -1.76
CA TYR A 88 -1.06 -6.10 -2.41
C TYR A 88 -2.10 -5.08 -1.93
N ALA A 89 -3.37 -5.48 -1.87
CA ALA A 89 -4.47 -4.64 -1.40
C ALA A 89 -4.28 -4.22 0.07
N GLU A 90 -3.90 -5.17 0.93
CA GLU A 90 -3.67 -4.93 2.35
C GLU A 90 -2.66 -3.80 2.59
N VAL A 91 -1.55 -3.76 1.84
CA VAL A 91 -0.55 -2.70 2.01
C VAL A 91 -1.03 -1.35 1.51
N LEU A 92 -1.81 -1.32 0.41
CA LEU A 92 -2.45 -0.07 -0.01
C LEU A 92 -3.43 0.47 1.03
N TYR A 93 -4.15 -0.43 1.73
CA TYR A 93 -5.02 -0.06 2.84
C TYR A 93 -4.22 0.49 4.02
N GLN A 94 -3.17 -0.19 4.47
CA GLN A 94 -2.31 0.29 5.56
C GLN A 94 -1.71 1.68 5.27
N ILE A 95 -1.22 1.93 4.05
CA ILE A 95 -0.73 3.25 3.64
C ILE A 95 -1.84 4.31 3.75
N ARG A 96 -3.06 3.98 3.31
CA ARG A 96 -4.20 4.88 3.35
C ARG A 96 -4.61 5.20 4.79
N GLU A 97 -4.71 4.18 5.63
CA GLU A 97 -5.13 4.27 7.03
C GLU A 97 -4.16 5.13 7.83
N HIS A 98 -2.86 4.80 7.81
CA HIS A 98 -1.84 5.56 8.53
C HIS A 98 -1.80 7.02 8.13
N ARG A 99 -1.91 7.31 6.82
CA ARG A 99 -1.95 8.67 6.30
C ARG A 99 -3.17 9.45 6.81
N LEU A 100 -4.37 8.88 6.69
CA LEU A 100 -5.60 9.58 7.09
C LEU A 100 -5.66 9.78 8.61
N GLN A 101 -5.30 8.76 9.39
CA GLN A 101 -5.29 8.84 10.84
C GLN A 101 -4.29 9.89 11.33
N ALA A 102 -3.06 9.89 10.80
CA ALA A 102 -2.04 10.85 11.22
C ALA A 102 -2.44 12.30 10.90
N LYS A 103 -3.04 12.55 9.74
CA LYS A 103 -3.51 13.89 9.36
C LYS A 103 -4.53 14.45 10.34
N GLU A 104 -5.48 13.63 10.81
CA GLU A 104 -6.46 14.09 11.80
C GLU A 104 -5.83 14.34 13.16
N LEU A 105 -4.93 13.46 13.62
CA LEU A 105 -4.21 13.65 14.88
C LEU A 105 -3.30 14.89 14.86
N ILE A 106 -2.62 15.15 13.75
CA ILE A 106 -1.76 16.34 13.56
C ILE A 106 -2.58 17.62 13.68
N LYS A 107 -3.72 17.71 12.99
CA LYS A 107 -4.61 18.88 13.07
C LYS A 107 -5.06 19.13 14.52
N GLN A 108 -5.43 18.06 15.24
CA GLN A 108 -5.82 18.16 16.65
C GLN A 108 -4.69 18.68 17.53
N LYS A 109 -3.45 18.17 17.35
CA LYS A 109 -2.29 18.59 18.14
C LYS A 109 -1.86 20.03 17.84
N ILE A 110 -1.89 20.45 16.58
CA ILE A 110 -1.59 21.84 16.21
C ILE A 110 -2.64 22.79 16.79
N ALA A 111 -3.94 22.45 16.71
CA ALA A 111 -5.00 23.25 17.31
C ALA A 111 -4.86 23.38 18.84
N ALA A 112 -4.28 22.37 19.50
CA ALA A 112 -3.96 22.38 20.93
C ALA A 112 -2.62 23.07 21.27
N GLY A 113 -1.91 23.64 20.30
CA GLY A 113 -0.59 24.26 20.51
C GLY A 113 0.56 23.26 20.73
N ALA A 114 0.33 21.97 20.50
CA ALA A 114 1.27 20.88 20.73
C ALA A 114 2.06 20.52 19.45
N ALA A 115 2.80 21.49 18.89
CA ALA A 115 3.49 21.32 17.61
C ALA A 115 4.57 20.22 17.63
N ALA A 116 5.27 20.02 18.75
CA ALA A 116 6.25 18.96 18.89
C ALA A 116 5.61 17.55 18.80
N GLU A 117 4.45 17.36 19.42
CA GLU A 117 3.69 16.10 19.33
C GLU A 117 3.15 15.88 17.92
N ALA A 118 2.66 16.94 17.25
CA ALA A 118 2.24 16.86 15.86
C ALA A 118 3.37 16.39 14.94
N LYS A 119 4.60 16.90 15.14
CA LYS A 119 5.79 16.45 14.42
C LYS A 119 6.08 14.96 14.68
N GLN A 120 6.01 14.53 15.93
CA GLN A 120 6.24 13.12 16.28
C GLN A 120 5.22 12.19 15.59
N ILE A 121 3.95 12.57 15.56
CA ILE A 121 2.90 11.81 14.84
C ILE A 121 3.23 11.68 13.36
N ALA A 122 3.74 12.74 12.73
CA ALA A 122 4.15 12.69 11.33
C ALA A 122 5.33 11.73 11.12
N ASP A 123 6.34 11.78 11.99
CA ASP A 123 7.51 10.90 11.94
C ASP A 123 7.10 9.42 12.16
N ASP A 124 6.19 9.15 13.10
CA ASP A 124 5.67 7.81 13.39
C ASP A 124 4.83 7.25 12.23
N ALA A 125 4.00 8.10 11.62
CA ALA A 125 3.19 7.70 10.46
C ALA A 125 4.07 7.32 9.26
N ILE A 126 5.13 8.08 9.00
CA ILE A 126 6.12 7.76 7.95
C ILE A 126 6.77 6.40 8.24
N LYS A 127 7.18 6.15 9.49
CA LYS A 127 7.77 4.86 9.88
C LYS A 127 6.79 3.69 9.74
N ALA A 128 5.52 3.90 10.09
CA ALA A 128 4.48 2.89 9.95
C ALA A 128 4.24 2.56 8.46
N ILE A 129 4.13 3.59 7.62
CA ILE A 129 4.01 3.45 6.16
C ILE A 129 5.23 2.70 5.58
N GLN A 130 6.44 3.04 6.00
CA GLN A 130 7.66 2.35 5.57
C GLN A 130 7.63 0.86 5.95
N THR A 131 7.15 0.54 7.15
CA THR A 131 7.06 -0.82 7.67
C THR A 131 6.03 -1.65 6.91
N ALA A 132 4.87 -1.06 6.58
CA ALA A 132 3.85 -1.69 5.75
C ALA A 132 4.41 -2.12 4.39
N VAL A 133 5.21 -1.26 3.75
CA VAL A 133 5.78 -1.51 2.42
C VAL A 133 6.89 -2.56 2.43
N ALA A 134 7.68 -2.63 3.50
CA ALA A 134 8.83 -3.55 3.60
C ALA A 134 8.45 -5.04 3.48
N GLY A 135 7.16 -5.39 3.63
CA GLY A 135 6.65 -6.75 3.55
C GLY A 135 6.29 -7.26 2.14
N VAL A 136 6.25 -6.43 1.09
CA VAL A 136 5.56 -6.78 -0.18
C VAL A 136 6.48 -7.00 -1.38
N GLY A 137 6.21 -8.12 -2.06
CA GLY A 137 6.37 -8.43 -3.49
C GLY A 137 7.49 -7.76 -4.31
N ASN A 138 7.41 -6.43 -4.51
CA ASN A 138 8.32 -5.69 -5.38
C ASN A 138 9.55 -5.08 -4.64
N ALA A 139 9.55 -5.01 -3.30
CA ALA A 139 10.69 -4.49 -2.52
C ALA A 139 11.76 -5.55 -2.22
N LYS A 140 11.58 -6.78 -2.72
CA LYS A 140 12.54 -7.89 -2.62
C LYS A 140 13.43 -8.05 -3.86
N GLY A 141 13.30 -7.15 -4.85
CA GLY A 141 14.10 -7.11 -6.07
C GLY A 141 15.24 -6.12 -5.98
#